data_AF-A0A7S4MBL0-F1
#
_entry.id   AF-A0A7S4MBL0-F1
#
_cell.length_a   1.000
_cell.length_b   1.000
_cell.length_c   1.000
_cell.angle_alpha   90.00
_cell.angle_beta   90.00
_cell.angle_gamma   90.00
#
_symmetry.space_group_name_H-M   'P 1'
#
loop_
_entity.id
_entity.type
_entity.pdbx_description
1 polymer ?
#
loop_
_entity_poly.entity_id
_entity_poly.type
_entity_poly.pdbx_seq_one_letter_code
_entity_poly.pdbx_strand_id
1 'polypeptide(L)'
;GGRCMFDNKFGFTPMPGGYWMLFGRLNLHVNGGRFIQAARSVGPDPAGPYEPWQKIDVQGYDDGGPGNVYEATVQLNPLDDDTVLGFFPVNLGEPGVANGEGIAFIAVAVSCDGFHWSEFEPIVWSVGLEGRTYDHPIDGLLLIDGEVHLFIGVVTPFPNHQGTGTVTPL
;
A
#
# COMPACT_ATOMS: atom_id res chain seq x y z
N GLY A 1 -2.83 -20.54 17.06
CA GLY A 1 -2.58 -19.22 17.68
C GLY A 1 -3.10 -18.16 16.74
N GLY A 2 -3.97 -17.28 17.23
CA GLY A 2 -4.84 -16.41 16.43
C GLY A 2 -4.12 -15.62 15.34
N ARG A 3 -4.28 -16.07 14.09
CA ARG A 3 -3.98 -15.28 12.89
C ARG A 3 -5.23 -14.45 12.61
N CYS A 4 -5.34 -13.27 13.23
CA CYS A 4 -6.25 -12.27 12.70
C CYS A 4 -5.73 -11.92 11.30
N MET A 5 -6.32 -12.53 10.26
CA MET A 5 -6.01 -12.21 8.87
C MET A 5 -6.29 -10.73 8.57
N PHE A 6 -7.11 -10.10 9.41
CA PHE A 6 -7.56 -8.73 9.29
C PHE A 6 -7.24 -7.99 10.58
N ASP A 7 -6.19 -7.18 10.53
CA ASP A 7 -5.92 -6.16 11.54
C ASP A 7 -5.30 -4.99 10.75
N ASN A 8 -5.94 -3.82 10.87
CA ASN A 8 -5.75 -2.58 10.11
C ASN A 8 -6.75 -2.32 8.92
N LYS A 9 -6.53 -1.22 8.17
CA LYS A 9 -7.36 -0.68 7.08
C LYS A 9 -7.55 -1.69 5.92
N PHE A 10 -8.74 -1.69 5.33
CA PHE A 10 -9.01 -2.34 4.04
C PHE A 10 -9.00 -1.30 2.93
N GLY A 11 -8.36 -1.63 1.81
CA GLY A 11 -8.56 -0.92 0.56
C GLY A 11 -9.79 -1.48 -0.15
N PHE A 12 -10.61 -0.62 -0.73
CA PHE A 12 -11.78 -1.02 -1.50
C PHE A 12 -11.94 -0.11 -2.71
N THR A 13 -11.80 -0.69 -3.90
CA THR A 13 -11.60 0.10 -5.12
C THR A 13 -12.30 -0.52 -6.31
N PRO A 14 -13.05 0.26 -7.11
CA PRO A 14 -13.49 -0.20 -8.41
C PRO A 14 -12.27 -0.33 -9.34
N MET A 15 -12.28 -1.33 -10.20
CA MET A 15 -11.20 -1.59 -11.14
C MET A 15 -11.62 -1.31 -12.59
N PRO A 16 -10.65 -0.97 -13.47
CA PRO A 16 -10.84 -1.06 -14.90
C PRO A 16 -11.38 -2.45 -15.28
N GLY A 17 -12.45 -2.49 -16.08
CA GLY A 17 -13.17 -3.73 -16.41
C GLY A 17 -14.43 -4.01 -15.59
N GLY A 18 -14.81 -3.13 -14.66
CA GLY A 18 -16.15 -3.13 -14.07
C GLY A 18 -16.36 -4.14 -12.93
N TYR A 19 -15.29 -4.50 -12.22
CA TYR A 19 -15.31 -5.30 -11.00
C TYR A 19 -14.69 -4.50 -9.84
N TRP A 20 -14.76 -5.06 -8.64
CA TRP A 20 -14.25 -4.45 -7.42
C TRP A 20 -13.15 -5.29 -6.82
N MET A 21 -12.19 -4.62 -6.18
CA MET A 21 -11.10 -5.25 -5.45
C MET A 21 -11.14 -4.85 -3.98
N LEU A 22 -11.02 -5.84 -3.12
CA LEU A 22 -10.68 -5.67 -1.71
C LEU A 22 -9.19 -5.91 -1.53
N PHE A 23 -8.53 -5.02 -0.80
CA PHE A 23 -7.14 -5.15 -0.41
C PHE A 23 -7.04 -5.24 1.10
N GLY A 24 -6.24 -6.17 1.60
CA GLY A 24 -6.04 -6.38 3.01
C GLY A 24 -4.61 -6.81 3.31
N ARG A 25 -4.21 -6.64 4.57
CA ARG A 25 -2.91 -7.10 5.04
C ARG A 25 -2.83 -8.63 5.00
N LEU A 26 -1.68 -9.14 4.62
CA LEU A 26 -1.26 -10.53 4.72
C LEU A 26 -0.06 -10.60 5.68
N ASN A 27 -0.05 -11.59 6.58
CA ASN A 27 1.10 -11.87 7.43
C ASN A 27 1.79 -13.13 6.91
N LEU A 28 2.94 -12.98 6.24
CA LEU A 28 3.70 -14.09 5.65
C LEU A 28 4.48 -14.89 6.70
N HIS A 29 4.84 -14.25 7.81
CA HIS A 29 5.66 -14.85 8.86
C HIS A 29 5.01 -14.71 10.24
N VAL A 30 5.52 -15.46 11.23
CA VAL A 30 5.06 -15.37 12.63
C VAL A 30 5.42 -14.01 13.23
N ASN A 31 6.58 -13.45 12.85
CA ASN A 31 7.05 -12.12 13.21
C ASN A 31 7.55 -11.42 11.94
N GLY A 32 7.12 -10.19 11.67
CA GLY A 32 7.46 -9.49 10.42
C GLY A 32 6.75 -10.07 9.20
N GLY A 33 7.28 -9.78 8.00
CA GLY A 33 6.77 -10.29 6.73
C GLY A 33 5.34 -9.83 6.45
N ARG A 34 5.01 -8.59 6.78
CA ARG A 34 3.69 -8.02 6.49
C ARG A 34 3.66 -7.64 5.02
N PHE A 35 2.61 -8.03 4.34
CA PHE A 35 2.44 -7.76 2.93
C PHE A 35 0.96 -7.59 2.60
N ILE A 36 0.60 -7.62 1.33
CA ILE A 36 -0.77 -7.37 0.86
C ILE A 36 -1.33 -8.60 0.17
N GLN A 37 -2.62 -8.82 0.39
CA GLN A 37 -3.46 -9.74 -0.35
C GLN A 37 -4.68 -9.00 -0.89
N ALA A 38 -5.23 -9.51 -1.99
CA ALA A 38 -6.40 -8.95 -2.62
C ALA A 38 -7.45 -10.03 -2.93
N ALA A 39 -8.71 -9.61 -3.04
CA ALA A 39 -9.82 -10.45 -3.48
C ALA A 39 -10.69 -9.66 -4.47
N ARG A 40 -11.02 -10.32 -5.59
CA ARG A 40 -11.80 -9.74 -6.70
C ARG A 40 -13.27 -10.09 -6.56
N SER A 41 -14.17 -9.15 -6.84
CA SER A 41 -15.60 -9.45 -6.93
C SER A 41 -15.88 -10.32 -8.17
N VAL A 42 -16.80 -11.28 -8.05
CA VAL A 42 -17.17 -12.17 -9.18
C VAL A 42 -17.98 -11.42 -10.26
N GLY A 43 -18.58 -10.30 -9.91
CA GLY A 43 -19.34 -9.44 -10.81
C GLY A 43 -19.24 -7.97 -10.45
N PRO A 44 -20.11 -7.10 -11.01
CA PRO A 44 -20.02 -5.66 -10.83
C PRO A 44 -20.56 -5.15 -9.47
N ASP A 45 -21.16 -6.03 -8.67
CA ASP A 45 -21.75 -5.67 -7.39
C ASP A 45 -20.64 -5.51 -6.32
N PRO A 46 -20.47 -4.30 -5.73
CA PRO A 46 -19.52 -4.07 -4.65
C PRO A 46 -19.79 -4.93 -3.39
N ALA A 47 -21.02 -5.42 -3.21
CA ALA A 47 -21.37 -6.29 -2.09
C ALA A 47 -20.82 -7.73 -2.23
N GLY A 48 -20.28 -8.10 -3.39
CA GLY A 48 -19.74 -9.42 -3.68
C GLY A 48 -20.71 -10.36 -4.41
N PRO A 49 -20.47 -11.69 -4.41
CA PRO A 49 -19.41 -12.39 -3.69
C PRO A 49 -18.01 -12.09 -4.23
N TYR A 50 -17.00 -12.36 -3.41
CA TYR A 50 -15.59 -12.23 -3.76
C TYR A 50 -14.94 -13.59 -3.97
N GLU A 51 -13.98 -13.63 -4.90
CA GLU A 51 -13.07 -14.74 -5.09
C GLU A 51 -12.17 -14.93 -3.85
N PRO A 52 -11.51 -16.09 -3.70
CA PRO A 52 -10.54 -16.29 -2.63
C PRO A 52 -9.44 -15.23 -2.63
N TRP A 53 -9.01 -14.86 -1.42
CA TRP A 53 -7.88 -13.95 -1.22
C TRP A 53 -6.59 -14.54 -1.80
N GLN A 54 -5.82 -13.70 -2.49
CA GLN A 54 -4.54 -14.04 -3.09
C GLN A 54 -3.52 -12.98 -2.72
N LYS A 55 -2.29 -13.39 -2.43
CA LYS A 55 -1.17 -12.46 -2.28
C LYS A 55 -0.99 -11.67 -3.59
N ILE A 56 -0.77 -10.37 -3.50
CA ILE A 56 -0.39 -9.59 -4.70
C ILE A 56 1.06 -9.91 -5.08
N ASP A 57 1.45 -9.56 -6.29
CA ASP A 57 2.81 -9.60 -6.78
C ASP A 57 3.27 -8.19 -7.11
N VAL A 58 4.45 -7.81 -6.62
CA VAL A 58 5.05 -6.49 -6.87
C VAL A 58 6.40 -6.74 -7.52
N GLN A 59 6.59 -6.22 -8.71
CA GLN A 59 7.82 -6.42 -9.47
C GLN A 59 9.04 -5.99 -8.64
N GLY A 60 9.99 -6.91 -8.48
CA GLY A 60 11.27 -6.65 -7.79
C GLY A 60 11.20 -6.66 -6.26
N TYR A 61 10.04 -6.84 -5.64
CA TYR A 61 9.92 -6.93 -4.18
C TYR A 61 10.22 -8.34 -3.67
N ASP A 62 11.18 -8.45 -2.73
CA ASP A 62 11.50 -9.71 -2.05
C ASP A 62 10.58 -9.93 -0.83
N ASP A 63 9.52 -10.71 -1.03
CA ASP A 63 8.55 -11.03 0.01
C ASP A 63 9.01 -12.13 0.99
N GLY A 64 10.16 -12.76 0.72
CA GLY A 64 10.88 -13.60 1.69
C GLY A 64 11.86 -12.80 2.55
N GLY A 65 12.07 -11.53 2.22
CA GLY A 65 12.99 -10.63 2.91
C GLY A 65 12.45 -10.07 4.23
N PRO A 66 13.24 -9.21 4.93
CA PRO A 66 12.83 -8.59 6.19
C PRO A 66 11.78 -7.47 6.02
N GLY A 67 11.48 -7.10 4.77
CA GLY A 67 10.61 -6.00 4.41
C GLY A 67 9.15 -6.20 4.82
N ASN A 68 8.46 -5.08 4.98
CA ASN A 68 7.05 -5.02 5.32
C ASN A 68 6.35 -3.99 4.44
N VAL A 69 5.16 -4.36 3.97
CA VAL A 69 4.16 -3.48 3.35
C VAL A 69 2.89 -3.60 4.17
N TYR A 70 2.45 -2.50 4.78
CA TYR A 70 1.42 -2.56 5.83
C TYR A 70 -0.01 -2.52 5.32
N GLU A 71 -0.23 -1.77 4.26
CA GLU A 71 -1.53 -1.54 3.66
C GLU A 71 -1.36 -1.16 2.18
N ALA A 72 -2.46 -1.23 1.46
CA ALA A 72 -2.55 -0.74 0.09
C ALA A 72 -3.76 0.19 0.02
N THR A 73 -3.52 1.47 -0.23
CA THR A 73 -4.59 2.40 -0.62
C THR A 73 -4.58 2.47 -2.14
N VAL A 74 -5.67 2.02 -2.75
CA VAL A 74 -5.77 1.90 -4.21
C VAL A 74 -6.86 2.83 -4.72
N GLN A 75 -6.63 3.47 -5.85
CA GLN A 75 -7.62 4.29 -6.55
C GLN A 75 -7.47 4.18 -8.05
N LEU A 76 -8.52 4.54 -8.78
CA LEU A 76 -8.43 4.70 -10.23
C LEU A 76 -7.33 5.72 -10.57
N ASN A 77 -6.56 5.41 -11.62
CA ASN A 77 -5.56 6.33 -12.12
C ASN A 77 -6.25 7.47 -12.88
N PRO A 78 -6.13 8.74 -12.45
CA PRO A 78 -6.80 9.86 -13.12
C PRO A 78 -6.18 10.20 -14.49
N LEU A 79 -5.04 9.61 -14.84
CA LEU A 79 -4.34 9.85 -16.10
C LEU A 79 -4.47 8.68 -17.10
N ASP A 80 -4.99 7.54 -16.67
CA ASP A 80 -5.10 6.33 -17.50
C ASP A 80 -6.25 5.43 -17.01
N ASP A 81 -7.32 5.37 -17.81
CA ASP A 81 -8.57 4.65 -17.49
C ASP A 81 -8.40 3.13 -17.40
N ASP A 82 -7.28 2.57 -17.89
CA ASP A 82 -7.01 1.13 -17.88
C ASP A 82 -6.17 0.69 -16.66
N THR A 83 -5.84 1.61 -15.75
CA THR A 83 -4.97 1.33 -14.61
C THR A 83 -5.49 1.88 -13.28
N VAL A 84 -4.91 1.35 -12.21
CA VAL A 84 -5.06 1.86 -10.84
C VAL A 84 -3.70 2.25 -10.27
N LEU A 85 -3.73 3.23 -9.37
CA LEU A 85 -2.60 3.64 -8.55
C LEU A 85 -2.75 3.05 -7.16
N GLY A 86 -1.68 2.43 -6.67
CA GLY A 86 -1.57 1.92 -5.32
C GLY A 86 -0.53 2.71 -4.54
N PHE A 87 -0.86 3.04 -3.31
CA PHE A 87 0.03 3.70 -2.36
C PHE A 87 0.33 2.75 -1.21
N PHE A 88 1.63 2.54 -0.97
CA PHE A 88 2.13 1.48 -0.12
C PHE A 88 3.11 2.06 0.91
N PRO A 89 2.79 2.01 2.21
CA PRO A 89 3.79 2.27 3.24
C PRO A 89 4.73 1.06 3.33
N VAL A 90 5.98 1.28 2.90
CA VAL A 90 7.02 0.27 2.79
C VAL A 90 8.09 0.53 3.85
N ASN A 91 8.47 -0.50 4.58
CA ASN A 91 9.67 -0.52 5.41
C ASN A 91 10.49 -1.75 5.00
N LEU A 92 11.66 -1.55 4.41
CA LEU A 92 12.50 -2.63 3.89
C LEU A 92 13.17 -3.46 4.99
N GLY A 93 13.03 -3.06 6.25
CA GLY A 93 13.57 -3.76 7.41
C GLY A 93 15.09 -3.82 7.43
N GLU A 94 15.62 -4.58 8.39
CA GLU A 94 17.04 -4.89 8.45
C GLU A 94 17.22 -6.40 8.31
N PRO A 95 18.19 -6.88 7.51
CA PRO A 95 18.46 -8.31 7.37
C PRO A 95 18.66 -9.00 8.72
N GLY A 96 17.91 -10.08 8.96
CA GLY A 96 17.99 -10.86 10.21
C GLY A 96 17.24 -10.26 11.40
N VAL A 97 16.62 -9.09 11.27
CA VAL A 97 15.83 -8.45 12.33
C VAL A 97 14.36 -8.42 11.91
N ALA A 98 13.54 -9.27 12.53
CA ALA A 98 12.11 -9.16 12.39
C ALA A 98 11.66 -7.80 12.94
N ASN A 99 10.91 -7.03 12.14
CA ASN A 99 10.45 -5.68 12.49
C ASN A 99 11.58 -4.65 12.67
N GLY A 100 12.64 -4.72 11.86
CA GLY A 100 13.74 -3.73 11.88
C GLY A 100 13.31 -2.30 11.51
N GLU A 101 14.17 -1.33 11.82
CA GLU A 101 13.99 0.10 11.58
C GLU A 101 14.61 0.54 10.23
N GLY A 102 14.57 -0.34 9.24
CA GLY A 102 15.20 -0.13 7.94
C GLY A 102 14.62 1.03 7.15
N ILE A 103 15.12 1.16 5.91
CA ILE A 103 14.68 2.19 4.96
C ILE A 103 13.16 2.15 4.82
N ALA A 104 12.50 3.28 5.12
CA ALA A 104 11.06 3.40 5.13
C ALA A 104 10.59 4.57 4.27
N PHE A 105 9.50 4.36 3.53
CA PHE A 105 8.92 5.33 2.61
C PHE A 105 7.48 4.98 2.28
N ILE A 106 6.75 5.96 1.77
CA ILE A 106 5.53 5.69 1.01
C ILE A 106 5.91 5.56 -0.46
N ALA A 107 5.47 4.47 -1.08
CA ALA A 107 5.66 4.19 -2.49
C ALA A 107 4.37 4.37 -3.28
N VAL A 108 4.52 4.61 -4.58
CA VAL A 108 3.48 4.41 -5.58
C VAL A 108 3.83 3.23 -6.47
N ALA A 109 2.82 2.48 -6.90
CA ALA A 109 2.94 1.50 -7.98
C ALA A 109 1.63 1.47 -8.80
N VAL A 110 1.74 1.00 -10.04
CA VAL A 110 0.62 0.92 -11.00
C VAL A 110 0.21 -0.54 -11.18
N SER A 111 -1.09 -0.79 -11.37
CA SER A 111 -1.60 -2.11 -11.74
C SER A 111 -2.74 -1.99 -12.75
N CYS A 112 -2.88 -3.00 -13.61
CA CYS A 112 -4.05 -3.15 -14.50
C CYS A 112 -5.12 -4.09 -13.91
N ASP A 113 -4.76 -4.96 -12.96
CA ASP A 113 -5.64 -6.04 -12.48
C ASP A 113 -5.76 -6.13 -10.94
N GLY A 114 -5.01 -5.31 -10.21
CA GLY A 114 -4.94 -5.28 -8.76
C GLY A 114 -4.18 -6.45 -8.12
N PHE A 115 -3.72 -7.43 -8.91
CA PHE A 115 -2.92 -8.55 -8.42
C PHE A 115 -1.45 -8.38 -8.76
N HIS A 116 -1.11 -7.84 -9.93
CA HIS A 116 0.25 -7.63 -10.38
C HIS A 116 0.55 -6.14 -10.45
N TRP A 117 1.63 -5.73 -9.80
CA TRP A 117 2.01 -4.33 -9.61
C TRP A 117 3.40 -4.06 -10.17
N SER A 118 3.59 -2.84 -10.68
CA SER A 118 4.91 -2.34 -11.05
C SER A 118 5.85 -2.30 -9.84
N GLU A 119 7.15 -2.06 -10.09
CA GLU A 119 8.10 -1.78 -9.02
C GLU A 119 7.65 -0.58 -8.18
N PHE A 120 8.00 -0.61 -6.89
CA PHE A 120 7.72 0.49 -5.98
C PHE A 120 8.59 1.70 -6.31
N GLU A 121 7.95 2.82 -6.62
CA GLU A 121 8.62 4.12 -6.74
C GLU A 121 8.43 4.91 -5.44
N PRO A 122 9.49 5.21 -4.68
CA PRO A 122 9.39 6.00 -3.45
C PRO A 122 8.96 7.44 -3.75
N ILE A 123 7.88 7.90 -3.12
CA ILE A 123 7.36 9.27 -3.29
C ILE A 123 7.58 10.14 -2.06
N VAL A 124 7.62 9.55 -0.85
CA VAL A 124 7.88 10.26 0.40
C VAL A 124 8.71 9.38 1.33
N TRP A 125 9.85 9.87 1.79
CA TRP A 125 10.67 9.18 2.79
C TRP A 125 10.08 9.33 4.19
N SER A 126 10.12 8.25 4.96
CA SER A 126 9.59 8.16 6.33
C SER A 126 10.68 7.62 7.27
N VAL A 127 10.41 7.69 8.58
CA VAL A 127 11.15 6.93 9.58
C VAL A 127 10.63 5.49 9.62
N GLY A 128 11.51 4.51 9.80
CA GLY A 128 11.15 3.12 10.08
C GLY A 128 11.11 2.86 11.58
N LEU A 129 10.04 2.29 12.11
CA LEU A 129 9.95 1.93 13.54
C LEU A 129 9.18 0.62 13.71
N GLU A 130 9.78 -0.36 14.39
CA GLU A 130 9.16 -1.68 14.62
C GLU A 130 8.61 -2.32 13.33
N GLY A 131 9.37 -2.21 12.23
CA GLY A 131 9.00 -2.73 10.92
C GLY A 131 7.95 -1.92 10.18
N ARG A 132 7.45 -0.81 10.74
CA ARG A 132 6.45 0.08 10.13
C ARG A 132 7.13 1.29 9.48
N THR A 133 6.44 1.91 8.54
CA THR A 133 6.63 3.34 8.30
C THR A 133 6.05 4.12 9.48
N TYR A 134 6.57 5.30 9.72
CA TYR A 134 6.07 6.21 10.74
C TYR A 134 4.87 7.02 10.23
N ASP A 135 4.90 7.35 8.95
CA ASP A 135 3.79 7.95 8.22
C ASP A 135 2.74 6.86 7.85
N HIS A 136 1.46 7.15 8.07
CA HIS A 136 0.30 6.23 7.96
C HIS A 136 -1.02 6.99 7.70
N PRO A 137 -2.02 6.36 7.08
CA PRO A 137 -2.15 6.01 5.66
C PRO A 137 -2.14 7.23 4.72
N ILE A 138 -1.97 6.94 3.43
CA ILE A 138 -2.47 7.80 2.36
C ILE A 138 -3.97 7.55 2.19
N ASP A 139 -4.80 8.60 2.17
CA ASP A 139 -6.24 8.49 1.82
C ASP A 139 -6.52 8.69 0.32
N GLY A 140 -5.45 8.86 -0.45
CA GLY A 140 -5.45 8.90 -1.90
C GLY A 140 -4.70 10.11 -2.44
N LEU A 141 -4.86 10.27 -3.74
CA LEU A 141 -4.41 11.37 -4.57
C LEU A 141 -5.64 12.17 -5.01
N LEU A 142 -5.50 13.48 -5.00
CA LEU A 142 -6.42 14.39 -5.68
C LEU A 142 -5.66 15.18 -6.74
N LEU A 143 -6.21 15.21 -7.96
CA LEU A 143 -5.70 16.03 -9.06
C LEU A 143 -6.60 17.28 -9.17
N ILE A 144 -6.09 18.46 -8.82
CA ILE A 144 -6.81 19.74 -8.94
C ILE A 144 -5.97 20.67 -9.80
N ASP A 145 -6.56 21.25 -10.85
CA ASP A 145 -5.92 22.27 -11.68
C ASP A 145 -4.51 21.89 -12.21
N GLY A 146 -4.27 20.59 -12.41
CA GLY A 146 -2.97 20.05 -12.85
C GLY A 146 -1.98 19.74 -11.73
N GLU A 147 -2.35 19.97 -10.47
CA GLU A 147 -1.54 19.67 -9.29
C GLU A 147 -1.98 18.37 -8.61
N VAL A 148 -1.00 17.54 -8.25
CA VAL A 148 -1.17 16.28 -7.52
C VAL A 148 -1.03 16.53 -6.02
N HIS A 149 -2.11 16.33 -5.28
CA HIS A 149 -2.12 16.41 -3.82
C HIS A 149 -2.26 15.01 -3.22
N LEU A 150 -1.31 14.67 -2.35
CA LEU A 150 -1.30 13.41 -1.59
C LEU A 150 -1.59 13.72 -0.12
N PHE A 151 -2.53 12.99 0.48
CA PHE A 151 -2.91 13.18 1.88
C PHE A 151 -2.29 12.08 2.72
N ILE A 152 -1.18 12.37 3.41
CA ILE A 152 -0.47 11.44 4.28
C ILE A 152 -0.81 11.78 5.73
N GLY A 153 -1.33 10.81 6.48
CA GLY A 153 -1.40 10.95 7.94
C GLY A 153 -0.01 10.83 8.56
N VAL A 154 0.34 11.78 9.42
CA VAL A 154 1.59 11.75 10.20
C VAL A 154 1.21 11.48 11.64
N VAL A 155 1.58 10.33 12.17
CA VAL A 155 1.46 10.10 13.63
C VAL A 155 2.57 10.93 14.25
N THR A 156 2.35 11.89 15.15
CA THR A 156 3.47 12.62 15.80
C THR A 156 3.73 12.12 17.22
N PRO A 157 4.95 11.69 17.58
CA PRO A 157 5.40 11.59 18.94
C PRO A 157 6.46 12.70 19.09
N PHE A 158 6.15 13.79 19.78
CA PHE A 158 7.01 14.98 19.95
C PHE A 158 6.83 16.11 18.91
N PRO A 159 7.01 17.39 19.32
CA PRO A 159 6.43 18.56 18.64
C PRO A 159 7.12 19.04 17.36
N ASN A 160 8.13 18.33 16.81
CA ASN A 160 9.12 18.96 15.94
C ASN A 160 9.28 18.35 14.53
N HIS A 161 8.46 17.40 14.09
CA HIS A 161 8.49 16.91 12.70
C HIS A 161 7.18 17.24 11.97
N GLN A 162 7.22 18.27 11.12
CA GLN A 162 6.22 18.50 10.09
C GLN A 162 6.83 18.11 8.74
N GLY A 163 6.42 16.96 8.20
CA GLY A 163 6.74 16.57 6.83
C GLY A 163 5.73 17.20 5.88
N THR A 164 6.07 18.32 5.25
CA THR A 164 5.36 18.80 4.06
C THR A 164 6.17 18.38 2.83
N GLY A 165 5.74 17.32 2.16
CA GLY A 165 6.30 16.94 0.86
C GLY A 165 5.53 17.62 -0.27
N THR A 166 6.23 18.42 -1.08
CA THR A 166 5.69 18.92 -2.36
C THR A 166 6.24 18.03 -3.46
N VAL A 167 5.39 17.22 -4.10
CA VAL A 167 5.76 16.47 -5.30
C VAL A 167 5.60 17.41 -6.49
N THR A 168 6.69 17.69 -7.20
CA THR A 168 6.63 18.46 -8.46
C THR A 168 6.34 17.48 -9.59
N PRO A 169 5.36 17.73 -10.48
CA PRO A 169 5.12 16.88 -11.63
C PRO A 169 6.33 16.91 -12.59
N LEU A 170 6.68 15.75 -13.17
CA LEU A 170 7.60 15.64 -14.30
C LEU A 170 6.93 16.13 -15.59
#